data_AF-A0A961XE23-F1
#
_entry.id   AF-A0A961XE23-F1
#
_cell.length_a   1.000
_cell.length_b   1.000
_cell.length_c   1.000
_cell.angle_alpha   90.00
_cell.angle_beta   90.00
_cell.angle_gamma   90.00
#
_symmetry.space_group_name_H-M   'P 1'
#
loop_
_entity.id
_entity.type
_entity.pdbx_description
1 polymer ?
#
loop_
_entity_poly.entity_id
_entity_poly.type
_entity_poly.pdbx_seq_one_letter_code
_entity_poly.pdbx_strand_id
1 'polypeptide(L)'
;NPFAAAVHGYDDWTLKFQPLFSSHAADLVAPFERADAVIAHNAAFDERFLRGEFARAGHGLGPARFDCSMRRYKTRYARPGGLDKVLAHMGHKGRGKRHGALEDAWLCMKVWLWLHDLPAPEAQGDLLHPPGNWVEPEMRPVRGARKVATASSPLRP
;
A
#
# COMPACT_ATOMS: atom_id res chain seq x y z
N ASN A 1 -5.86 -13.42 -2.63
CA ASN A 1 -4.80 -14.12 -1.84
C ASN A 1 -5.14 -13.94 -0.36
N PRO A 2 -5.63 -14.97 0.35
CA PRO A 2 -6.12 -14.83 1.73
C PRO A 2 -5.04 -14.37 2.72
N PHE A 3 -3.76 -14.61 2.44
CA PHE A 3 -2.66 -14.16 3.28
C PHE A 3 -2.43 -12.64 3.21
N ALA A 4 -2.68 -12.00 2.06
CA ALA A 4 -2.53 -10.56 1.91
C ALA A 4 -3.60 -9.81 2.71
N ALA A 5 -4.86 -10.26 2.59
CA ALA A 5 -5.98 -9.73 3.36
C ALA A 5 -5.75 -9.82 4.88
N ALA A 6 -5.13 -10.90 5.37
CA ALA A 6 -4.78 -11.03 6.78
C ALA A 6 -3.71 -10.04 7.26
N VAL A 7 -2.85 -9.54 6.36
CA VAL A 7 -1.75 -8.61 6.69
C VAL A 7 -2.21 -7.15 6.63
N HIS A 8 -2.89 -6.75 5.55
CA HIS A 8 -3.28 -5.35 5.32
C HIS A 8 -4.77 -5.07 5.56
N GLY A 9 -5.62 -6.10 5.71
CA GLY A 9 -7.04 -5.95 6.04
C GLY A 9 -7.97 -5.65 4.85
N TYR A 10 -7.50 -5.77 3.60
CA TYR A 10 -8.35 -5.57 2.41
C TYR A 10 -8.70 -6.93 1.81
N ASP A 11 -9.99 -7.25 1.81
CA ASP A 11 -10.49 -8.48 1.20
C ASP A 11 -11.02 -8.26 -0.21
N ASP A 12 -11.24 -9.36 -0.94
CA ASP A 12 -11.67 -9.33 -2.34
C ASP A 12 -13.02 -8.61 -2.52
N TRP A 13 -13.91 -8.65 -1.51
CA TRP A 13 -15.19 -7.94 -1.57
C TRP A 13 -15.01 -6.42 -1.51
N THR A 14 -14.06 -5.96 -0.71
CA THR A 14 -13.76 -4.55 -0.57
C THR A 14 -13.03 -4.03 -1.80
N LEU A 15 -12.07 -4.82 -2.31
CA LEU A 15 -11.22 -4.44 -3.44
C LEU A 15 -11.99 -4.31 -4.76
N LYS A 16 -13.05 -5.09 -5.00
CA LYS A 16 -13.83 -5.00 -6.25
C LYS A 16 -14.57 -3.67 -6.44
N PHE A 17 -14.79 -2.90 -5.36
CA PHE A 17 -15.41 -1.57 -5.43
C PHE A 17 -14.38 -0.45 -5.60
N GLN A 18 -13.09 -0.75 -5.41
CA GLN A 18 -12.05 0.25 -5.54
C GLN A 18 -11.74 0.51 -7.02
N PRO A 19 -11.28 1.73 -7.36
CA PRO A 19 -10.79 2.02 -8.70
C PRO A 19 -9.65 1.08 -9.11
N LEU A 20 -9.58 0.75 -10.40
CA LEU A 20 -8.46 0.03 -10.97
C LEU A 20 -7.19 0.90 -10.95
N PHE A 21 -6.02 0.26 -10.90
CA PHE A 21 -4.73 0.95 -10.99
C PHE A 21 -4.62 1.82 -12.24
N SER A 22 -5.15 1.36 -13.38
CA SER A 22 -5.12 2.10 -14.64
C SER A 22 -5.80 3.47 -14.57
N SER A 23 -6.79 3.66 -13.69
CA SER A 23 -7.44 4.95 -13.46
C SER A 23 -6.52 6.00 -12.83
N HIS A 24 -5.39 5.57 -12.26
CA HIS A 24 -4.43 6.43 -11.54
C HIS A 24 -3.02 6.36 -12.13
N ALA A 25 -2.75 5.45 -13.06
CA ALA A 25 -1.41 5.17 -13.55
C ALA A 25 -0.73 6.40 -14.20
N ALA A 26 -1.48 7.22 -14.93
CA ALA A 26 -0.96 8.44 -15.57
C ALA A 26 -0.45 9.46 -14.54
N ASP A 27 -1.17 9.63 -13.42
CA ASP A 27 -0.77 10.57 -12.36
C ASP A 27 0.40 10.02 -11.53
N LEU A 28 0.48 8.70 -11.42
CA LEU A 28 1.51 8.01 -10.64
C LEU A 28 2.84 7.88 -11.39
N VAL A 29 2.86 7.73 -12.71
CA VAL A 29 4.11 7.49 -13.45
C VAL A 29 5.05 8.71 -13.40
N ALA A 30 4.52 9.92 -13.53
CA ALA A 30 5.32 11.14 -13.59
C ALA A 30 6.18 11.38 -12.32
N PRO A 31 5.67 11.23 -11.08
CA PRO A 31 6.49 11.26 -9.88
C PRO A 31 7.67 10.27 -9.89
N PHE A 32 7.49 9.04 -10.38
CA PHE A 32 8.58 8.06 -10.43
C PHE A 32 9.64 8.44 -11.47
N GLU A 33 9.25 8.99 -12.61
CA GLU A 33 10.18 9.41 -13.66
C GLU A 33 11.00 10.65 -13.26
N ARG A 34 10.40 11.55 -12.48
CA ARG A 34 11.09 12.73 -11.95
C ARG A 34 11.97 12.44 -10.74
N ALA A 35 11.74 11.32 -10.05
CA ALA A 35 12.46 11.00 -8.82
C ALA A 35 13.92 10.65 -9.12
N ASP A 36 14.85 11.31 -8.42
CA ASP A 36 16.27 10.94 -8.50
C ASP A 36 16.54 9.54 -7.97
N ALA A 37 15.76 9.09 -7.00
CA ALA A 37 15.80 7.75 -6.46
C ALA A 37 14.42 7.37 -5.89
N VAL A 38 14.10 6.08 -5.95
CA VAL A 38 12.90 5.50 -5.34
C VAL A 38 13.36 4.53 -4.26
N ILE A 39 13.03 4.83 -3.01
CA ILE A 39 13.42 3.98 -1.89
C ILE A 39 12.29 3.01 -1.55
N ALA A 40 12.62 1.73 -1.43
CA ALA A 40 11.67 0.71 -1.00
C ALA A 40 12.32 -0.33 -0.08
N HIS A 41 11.51 -0.91 0.81
CA HIS A 41 11.95 -1.94 1.73
C HIS A 41 11.69 -3.31 1.10
N ASN A 42 12.75 -3.94 0.56
CA ASN A 42 12.69 -5.06 -0.39
C ASN A 42 12.36 -4.61 -1.83
N ALA A 43 13.04 -3.56 -2.30
CA ALA A 43 12.77 -2.87 -3.57
C ALA A 43 12.60 -3.76 -4.82
N ALA A 44 13.28 -4.91 -4.90
CA ALA A 44 13.12 -5.82 -6.04
C ALA A 44 11.70 -6.39 -6.18
N PHE A 45 10.95 -6.48 -5.09
CA PHE A 45 9.54 -6.84 -5.10
C PHE A 45 8.69 -5.70 -5.67
N ASP A 46 8.81 -4.51 -5.07
CA ASP A 46 8.03 -3.32 -5.46
C ASP A 46 8.29 -2.90 -6.89
N GLU A 47 9.55 -2.88 -7.32
CA GLU A 47 9.93 -2.52 -8.69
C GLU A 47 9.29 -3.48 -9.71
N ARG A 48 9.36 -4.79 -9.47
CA ARG A 48 8.73 -5.78 -10.36
C ARG A 48 7.21 -5.60 -10.41
N PHE A 49 6.58 -5.36 -9.26
CA PHE A 49 5.15 -5.15 -9.18
C PHE A 49 4.74 -3.89 -9.94
N LEU A 50 5.36 -2.75 -9.66
CA LEU A 50 5.05 -1.47 -10.28
C LEU A 50 5.29 -1.49 -11.79
N ARG A 51 6.42 -2.04 -12.26
CA ARG A 51 6.69 -2.18 -13.70
C ARG A 51 5.60 -3.00 -14.40
N GLY A 52 5.13 -4.08 -13.77
CA GLY A 52 4.04 -4.89 -14.29
C GLY A 52 2.73 -4.13 -14.38
N GLU A 53 2.34 -3.44 -13.31
CA GLU A 53 1.06 -2.71 -13.26
C GLU A 53 1.04 -1.49 -14.18
N PHE A 54 2.15 -0.73 -14.27
CA PHE A 54 2.28 0.35 -15.26
C PHE A 54 2.18 -0.20 -16.68
N ALA A 55 2.88 -1.29 -17.00
CA ALA A 55 2.82 -1.89 -18.33
C ALA A 55 1.40 -2.36 -18.70
N ARG A 56 0.66 -2.98 -17.76
CA ARG A 56 -0.76 -3.35 -17.98
C ARG A 56 -1.66 -2.13 -18.22
N ALA A 57 -1.33 -1.00 -17.60
CA ALA A 57 -2.04 0.26 -17.79
C ALA A 57 -1.58 1.04 -19.04
N GLY A 58 -0.67 0.49 -19.86
CA GLY A 58 -0.17 1.14 -21.07
C GLY A 58 0.92 2.20 -20.82
N HIS A 59 1.50 2.22 -19.62
CA HIS A 59 2.58 3.14 -19.24
C HIS A 59 3.91 2.41 -19.14
N GLY A 60 4.97 3.04 -19.65
CA GLY A 60 6.34 2.62 -19.37
C GLY A 60 6.83 3.28 -18.09
N LEU A 61 7.33 2.49 -17.14
CA LEU A 61 8.13 3.05 -16.06
C LEU A 61 9.56 3.19 -16.56
N GLY A 62 10.06 4.43 -16.64
CA GLY A 62 11.44 4.71 -17.02
C GLY A 62 12.49 3.97 -16.17
N PRO A 63 13.78 4.16 -16.45
CA PRO A 63 14.88 3.62 -15.65
C PRO A 63 14.98 4.35 -14.30
N ALA A 64 13.99 4.19 -13.44
CA ALA A 64 14.01 4.70 -12.08
C ALA A 64 15.08 3.98 -11.26
N ARG A 65 15.82 4.74 -10.44
CA ARG A 65 16.88 4.21 -9.57
C ARG A 65 16.26 3.72 -8.27
N PHE A 66 15.92 2.44 -8.23
CA PHE A 66 15.37 1.80 -7.03
C PHE A 66 16.49 1.45 -6.04
N ASP A 67 16.35 1.96 -4.82
CA ASP A 67 17.25 1.70 -3.71
C ASP A 67 16.56 0.91 -2.62
N CYS A 68 17.28 -0.09 -2.10
CA CYS A 68 16.72 -1.06 -1.16
C CYS A 68 17.24 -0.83 0.26
N SER A 69 16.36 -0.31 1.13
CA SER A 69 16.70 -0.07 2.54
C SER A 69 17.04 -1.38 3.27
N MET A 70 16.34 -2.47 2.95
CA MET A 70 16.62 -3.81 3.51
C MET A 70 18.02 -4.30 3.13
N ARG A 71 18.40 -4.16 1.85
CA ARG A 71 19.72 -4.57 1.36
C ARG A 71 20.81 -3.77 2.09
N ARG A 72 20.66 -2.44 2.13
CA ARG A 72 21.61 -1.55 2.82
C ARG A 72 21.77 -1.92 4.29
N TYR A 73 20.67 -2.16 5.00
CA TYR A 73 20.70 -2.61 6.38
C TYR A 73 21.46 -3.93 6.55
N LYS A 74 21.16 -4.93 5.72
CA LYS A 74 21.83 -6.24 5.77
C LYS A 74 23.33 -6.12 5.51
N THR A 75 23.74 -5.28 4.55
CA THR A 75 25.15 -5.02 4.27
C THR A 75 25.84 -4.34 5.45
N ARG A 76 25.20 -3.37 6.10
CA ARG A 76 25.81 -2.62 7.21
C ARG A 76 25.89 -3.39 8.52
N TYR A 77 24.88 -4.20 8.84
CA TYR A 77 24.77 -4.82 10.17
C TYR A 77 24.84 -6.35 10.16
N ALA A 78 24.79 -7.01 9.00
CA ALA A 78 24.74 -8.48 8.88
C ALA A 78 23.60 -9.13 9.71
N ARG A 79 22.47 -8.43 9.86
CA ARG A 79 21.29 -8.88 10.64
C ARG A 79 20.08 -9.16 9.74
N PRO A 80 19.05 -9.90 10.22
CA PRO A 80 17.78 -10.05 9.51
C PRO A 80 17.17 -8.70 9.15
N GLY A 81 16.84 -8.53 7.87
CA GLY A 81 16.52 -7.20 7.31
C GLY A 81 15.05 -6.87 7.19
N GLY A 82 14.13 -7.71 7.69
CA GLY A 82 12.69 -7.39 7.63
C GLY A 82 12.36 -6.12 8.42
N LEU A 83 11.38 -5.34 7.95
CA LEU A 83 11.11 -3.98 8.42
C LEU A 83 10.99 -3.91 9.95
N ASP A 84 10.16 -4.76 10.55
CA ASP A 84 10.00 -4.80 12.02
C ASP A 84 11.29 -5.12 12.77
N LYS A 85 12.17 -5.95 12.20
CA LYS A 85 13.48 -6.27 12.80
C LYS A 85 14.42 -5.07 12.75
N VAL A 86 14.38 -4.31 11.66
CA VAL A 86 15.15 -3.06 11.54
C VAL A 86 14.62 -2.02 12.51
N LEU A 87 13.30 -1.82 12.57
CA LEU A 87 12.65 -0.89 13.50
C LEU A 87 12.96 -1.22 14.96
N ALA A 88 12.93 -2.50 15.34
CA ALA A 88 13.30 -2.92 16.68
C ALA A 88 14.78 -2.59 16.99
N HIS A 89 15.68 -2.75 16.02
CA HIS A 89 17.08 -2.37 16.18
C HIS A 89 17.27 -0.84 16.31
N MET A 90 16.45 -0.05 15.63
CA MET A 90 16.41 1.41 15.78
C MET A 90 15.87 1.88 17.14
N GLY A 91 15.37 0.97 17.99
CA GLY A 91 14.68 1.34 19.23
C GLY A 91 13.26 1.87 19.01
N HIS A 92 12.67 1.67 17.82
CA HIS A 92 11.28 2.01 17.56
C HIS A 92 10.37 1.11 18.40
N LYS A 93 9.30 1.69 18.98
CA LYS A 93 8.36 1.00 19.89
C LYS A 93 7.46 -0.06 19.20
N GLY A 94 7.82 -0.51 18.00
CA GLY A 94 6.98 -1.34 17.14
C GLY A 94 5.77 -0.57 16.57
N ARG A 95 4.92 -1.28 15.84
CA ARG A 95 3.65 -0.78 15.28
C ARG A 95 2.54 -1.81 15.54
N GLY A 96 1.30 -1.46 15.21
CA GLY A 96 0.14 -2.33 15.41
C GLY A 96 0.18 -3.64 14.60
N LYS A 97 -0.79 -4.53 14.85
CA LYS A 97 -0.91 -5.82 14.13
C LYS A 97 -1.27 -5.69 12.64
N ARG A 98 -1.94 -4.61 12.26
CA ARG A 98 -2.30 -4.33 10.87
C ARG A 98 -1.20 -3.51 10.23
N HIS A 99 -0.77 -3.87 9.03
CA HIS A 99 0.24 -3.12 8.29
C HIS A 99 -0.46 -2.27 7.23
N GLY A 100 -0.34 -0.94 7.36
CA GLY A 100 -0.82 0.00 6.34
C GLY A 100 0.28 0.34 5.34
N ALA A 101 -0.03 0.38 4.05
CA ALA A 101 0.96 0.68 3.02
C ALA A 101 1.63 2.05 3.21
N LEU A 102 0.87 3.07 3.65
CA LEU A 102 1.39 4.40 3.94
C LEU A 102 2.32 4.39 5.17
N GLU A 103 1.93 3.70 6.24
CA GLU A 103 2.77 3.51 7.42
C GLU A 103 4.07 2.76 7.07
N ASP A 104 3.98 1.71 6.26
CA ASP A 104 5.15 0.95 5.77
C ASP A 104 6.10 1.82 4.94
N ALA A 105 5.58 2.64 4.02
CA ALA A 105 6.37 3.57 3.23
C ALA A 105 7.05 4.63 4.12
N TRP A 106 6.31 5.17 5.10
CA TRP A 106 6.85 6.13 6.07
C TRP A 106 7.97 5.52 6.91
N LEU A 107 7.77 4.31 7.43
CA LEU A 107 8.77 3.60 8.22
C LEU A 107 9.99 3.19 7.37
N CYS A 108 9.79 2.84 6.10
CA CYS A 108 10.88 2.63 5.14
C CYS A 108 11.73 3.91 4.98
N MET A 109 11.10 5.09 4.84
CA MET A 109 11.81 6.38 4.81
C MET A 109 12.59 6.60 6.10
N LYS A 110 11.99 6.39 7.29
CA LYS A 110 12.70 6.54 8.58
C LYS A 110 13.91 5.63 8.68
N VAL A 111 13.79 4.37 8.25
CA VAL A 111 14.91 3.42 8.19
C VAL A 111 15.99 3.93 7.25
N TRP A 112 15.63 4.43 6.07
CA TRP A 112 16.60 4.94 5.11
C TRP A 112 17.38 6.13 5.66
N LEU A 113 16.69 7.11 6.27
CA LEU A 113 17.33 8.27 6.90
C LEU A 113 18.25 7.84 8.05
N TRP A 114 17.79 6.94 8.92
CA TRP A 114 18.60 6.40 10.01
C TRP A 114 19.86 5.68 9.52
N LEU A 115 19.77 4.91 8.43
CA LEU A 115 20.94 4.25 7.81
C LEU A 115 21.98 5.22 7.25
N HIS A 116 21.62 6.50 7.07
CA HIS A 116 22.49 7.57 6.58
C HIS A 116 22.80 8.61 7.67
N ASP A 117 22.48 8.31 8.94
CA ASP A 117 22.69 9.22 10.07
C ASP A 117 21.99 10.59 9.87
N LEU A 118 20.85 10.59 9.18
CA LEU A 118 20.03 11.76 8.91
C LEU A 118 18.82 11.84 9.87
N PRO A 119 18.38 13.05 10.25
CA PRO A 119 17.19 13.21 11.06
C PRO A 119 15.95 12.75 10.29
N ALA A 120 15.07 12.04 10.98
CA ALA A 120 13.77 11.67 10.44
C ALA A 120 12.70 12.70 10.87
N PRO A 121 11.83 13.14 9.95
CA PRO A 121 10.70 13.98 10.32
C PRO A 121 9.70 13.20 11.17
N GLU A 122 8.90 13.91 11.95
CA GLU A 122 7.71 13.36 12.58
C GLU A 122 6.56 13.24 11.56
N ALA A 123 5.71 12.24 11.76
CA ALA A 123 4.55 12.03 10.90
C ALA A 123 3.55 13.18 11.06
N GLN A 124 3.12 13.74 9.94
CA GLN A 124 2.08 14.77 9.91
C GLN A 124 0.70 14.10 9.85
N GLY A 125 0.25 13.58 11.00
CA GLY A 125 -1.06 12.96 11.15
C GLY A 125 -1.04 11.43 11.28
N ASP A 126 -2.24 10.84 11.25
CA ASP A 126 -2.42 9.39 11.33
C ASP A 126 -1.99 8.74 10.01
N LEU A 127 -1.12 7.72 10.06
CA LEU A 127 -0.65 6.99 8.88
C LEU A 127 -1.51 5.77 8.55
N LEU A 128 -2.48 5.42 9.40
CA LEU A 128 -3.37 4.27 9.26
C LEU A 128 -4.77 4.65 8.74
N HIS A 129 -4.94 5.88 8.25
CA HIS A 129 -6.19 6.33 7.65
C HIS A 129 -6.41 5.69 6.26
N PRO A 130 -7.68 5.51 5.82
CA PRO A 130 -7.99 5.09 4.46
C PRO A 130 -7.43 6.06 3.42
N PRO A 131 -7.11 5.59 2.20
CA PRO A 131 -6.64 6.47 1.13
C PRO A 131 -7.72 7.47 0.70
N GLY A 132 -7.32 8.65 0.22
CA GLY A 132 -8.27 9.71 -0.14
C GLY A 132 -9.25 9.38 -1.28
N ASN A 133 -8.95 8.36 -2.08
CA ASN A 133 -9.81 7.83 -3.13
C ASN A 133 -10.59 6.58 -2.71
N TRP A 134 -10.71 6.32 -1.40
CA TRP A 134 -11.46 5.17 -0.87
C TRP A 134 -12.93 5.22 -1.30
N VAL A 135 -13.40 4.10 -1.85
CA VAL A 135 -14.82 3.89 -2.15
C VAL A 135 -15.41 2.96 -1.09
N GLU A 136 -16.43 3.43 -0.38
CA GLU A 136 -17.10 2.60 0.63
C GLU A 136 -17.78 1.40 -0.04
N PRO A 137 -17.42 0.15 0.33
CA PRO A 137 -17.98 -1.03 -0.31
C PRO A 137 -19.47 -1.20 0.03
N GLU A 138 -20.24 -1.74 -0.91
CA GLU A 138 -21.63 -2.08 -0.60
C GLU A 138 -21.72 -3.13 0.51
N MET A 139 -22.82 -3.08 1.27
CA MET A 139 -23.14 -4.09 2.26
C MET A 139 -23.15 -5.47 1.63
N ARG A 140 -22.45 -6.41 2.27
CA ARG A 140 -22.47 -7.80 1.84
C ARG A 140 -23.90 -8.34 1.88
N PRO A 141 -24.34 -9.08 0.85
CA PRO A 141 -25.62 -9.76 0.90
C PRO A 141 -25.67 -10.67 2.13
N VAL A 142 -26.60 -10.41 3.04
CA VAL A 142 -26.83 -11.27 4.19
C VAL A 142 -27.42 -12.58 3.66
N ARG A 143 -26.73 -13.70 3.88
CA ARG A 143 -27.27 -15.02 3.54
C ARG A 143 -28.62 -15.20 4.25
N GLY A 144 -29.68 -15.41 3.48
CA GLY A 144 -31.04 -15.61 4.00
C GLY A 144 -31.92 -14.35 4.07
N ALA A 145 -31.46 -13.18 3.59
CA ALA A 145 -32.34 -12.03 3.45
C ALA A 145 -33.40 -12.29 2.36
N ARG A 146 -34.66 -12.51 2.77
CA ARG A 146 -35.81 -12.52 1.86
C ARG A 146 -35.91 -11.14 1.21
N LYS A 147 -36.00 -11.11 -0.14
CA LYS A 147 -36.39 -9.88 -0.86
C LYS A 147 -37.75 -9.44 -0.32
N VAL A 148 -37.83 -8.24 0.25
CA VAL A 148 -39.12 -7.61 0.55
C VAL A 148 -39.77 -7.31 -0.81
N ALA A 149 -40.86 -8.00 -1.12
CA ALA A 149 -41.61 -7.78 -2.34
C ALA A 149 -42.22 -6.37 -2.26
N THR A 150 -41.76 -5.45 -3.11
CA THR A 150 -42.44 -4.18 -3.34
C THR A 150 -43.75 -4.48 -4.06
N ALA A 151 -44.87 -4.40 -3.35
CA ALA A 151 -46.19 -4.54 -3.94
C ALA A 151 -46.45 -3.36 -4.87
N SER A 152 -46.35 -3.59 -6.18
CA SER A 152 -46.89 -2.71 -7.21
C SER A 152 -48.42 -2.72 -7.10
N SER A 153 -48.98 -1.62 -6.63
CA SER A 153 -50.43 -1.38 -6.59
C SER A 153 -50.96 -1.16 -8.01
N PRO A 154 -51.93 -1.94 -8.51
CA PRO A 154 -52.62 -1.60 -9.73
C PRO A 154 -53.71 -0.57 -9.40
N LEU A 155 -53.51 0.68 -9.81
CA LEU A 155 -54.58 1.67 -9.86
C LEU A 155 -55.48 1.33 -11.06
N ARG A 156 -56.74 1.00 -10.82
CA ARG A 156 -57.89 1.12 -11.75
C ARG A 156 -59.19 1.10 -10.95
N PRO A 157 -60.25 1.81 -11.37
CA PRO A 157 -60.88 1.65 -12.70
C PRO A 157 -60.39 2.63 -13.78
#